data_AF-Q2PXJ8-F1
#
_entry.id   AF-Q2PXJ8-F1
#
_cell.length_a   1.000
_cell.length_b   1.000
_cell.length_c   1.000
_cell.angle_alpha   90.00
_cell.angle_beta   90.00
_cell.angle_gamma   90.00
#
_symmetry.space_group_name_H-M   'P 1'
#
loop_
_entity.id
_entity.type
_entity.pdbx_description
1 polymer ?
#
loop_
_entity_poly.entity_id
_entity_poly.type
_entity_poly.pdbx_seq_one_letter_code
_entity_poly.pdbx_strand_id
1 'polypeptide(L)' 'YMKTSDLLSLGEPRLLEVDNRCVLPELTSIRFCITSADVIHSWALSSMAIKLDAMSGILSILCY' A
#
# COMPACT_ATOMS: atom_id res chain seq x y z
N TYR A 1 0.84 -7.31 -6.81
CA TYR A 1 -0.54 -7.84 -6.89
C TYR A 1 -0.84 -8.77 -5.74
N MET A 2 -2.12 -8.98 -5.44
CA MET A 2 -2.57 -9.96 -4.45
C MET A 2 -2.24 -11.38 -4.94
N LYS A 3 -1.67 -12.21 -4.07
CA LYS A 3 -1.47 -13.64 -4.39
C LYS A 3 -2.82 -14.35 -4.51
N THR A 4 -2.97 -15.17 -5.54
CA THR A 4 -4.15 -16.04 -5.68
C THR A 4 -4.14 -17.14 -4.62
N SER A 5 -5.32 -17.69 -4.29
CA SER A 5 -5.46 -18.71 -3.24
C SER A 5 -4.56 -19.93 -3.45
N ASP A 6 -4.36 -20.31 -4.70
CA ASP A 6 -3.66 -21.54 -5.08
C ASP A 6 -2.13 -21.37 -4.99
N LEU A 7 -1.65 -20.13 -4.95
CA LEU A 7 -0.24 -19.77 -4.83
C LEU A 7 0.17 -19.42 -3.39
N LEU A 8 -0.75 -19.50 -2.43
CA LEU A 8 -0.46 -19.21 -1.03
C LEU A 8 0.36 -20.34 -0.39
N SER A 9 1.41 -19.96 0.33
CA SER A 9 2.21 -20.88 1.15
C SER A 9 1.55 -21.10 2.52
N LEU A 10 1.90 -22.20 3.18
CA LEU A 10 1.38 -22.53 4.50
C LEU A 10 1.74 -21.42 5.50
N GLY A 11 0.71 -20.80 6.10
CA GLY A 11 0.86 -19.69 7.06
C GLY A 11 0.68 -18.28 6.46
N GLU A 12 0.55 -18.14 5.14
CA GLU A 12 0.28 -16.83 4.51
C GLU A 12 -1.18 -16.38 4.70
N PRO A 13 -1.44 -15.08 4.98
CA PRO A 13 -2.79 -14.58 5.18
C PRO A 13 -3.53 -14.42 3.84
N ARG A 14 -4.67 -15.09 3.72
CA ARG A 14 -5.57 -14.98 2.56
C ARG A 14 -6.06 -13.54 2.39
N LEU A 15 -6.06 -13.05 1.14
CA LEU A 15 -6.45 -11.68 0.74
C LEU A 15 -5.55 -10.54 1.23
N LEU A 16 -4.51 -10.81 2.01
CA LEU A 16 -3.58 -9.79 2.48
C LEU A 16 -2.18 -9.95 1.90
N GLU A 17 -1.82 -11.17 1.49
CA GLU A 17 -0.50 -11.42 0.92
C GLU A 17 -0.37 -10.88 -0.53
N VAL A 18 0.80 -10.33 -0.82
CA VAL A 18 1.16 -9.76 -2.13
C VAL A 18 2.41 -10.43 -2.69
N ASP A 19 2.56 -10.39 -4.01
CA ASP A 19 3.75 -10.89 -4.71
C ASP A 19 5.03 -10.12 -4.34
N ASN A 20 4.94 -8.79 -4.29
CA ASN A 20 6.02 -7.85 -4.06
C ASN A 20 5.60 -6.91 -2.93
N ARG A 21 6.33 -6.98 -1.82
CA ARG A 21 6.11 -6.11 -0.66
C ARG A 21 6.79 -4.76 -0.88
N CYS A 22 6.14 -3.68 -0.46
CA CYS A 22 6.77 -2.37 -0.38
C CYS A 22 7.71 -2.35 0.82
N VAL A 23 9.02 -2.49 0.58
CA VAL A 23 10.04 -2.47 1.63
C VAL A 23 10.44 -1.02 1.91
N LEU A 24 10.46 -0.65 3.19
CA LEU A 24 10.81 0.68 3.66
C LEU A 24 11.91 0.59 4.74
N PRO A 25 12.82 1.57 4.80
CA PRO A 25 13.77 1.68 5.90
C PRO A 25 13.07 2.04 7.22
N GLU A 26 13.56 1.47 8.32
CA GLU A 26 13.11 1.80 9.67
C GLU A 26 13.81 3.07 10.21
N LEU A 27 13.16 3.81 11.11
CA LEU A 27 13.70 4.98 11.82
C LEU A 27 14.15 6.14 10.92
N THR A 28 13.65 6.20 9.70
CA THR A 28 13.85 7.31 8.77
C THR A 28 12.52 7.96 8.46
N SER A 29 12.49 9.30 8.37
CA SER A 29 11.28 9.97 7.92
C SER A 29 11.03 9.70 6.44
N ILE A 30 9.81 9.29 6.11
CA ILE A 30 9.39 8.87 4.77
C ILE A 30 8.29 9.82 4.30
N ARG A 31 8.41 10.26 3.04
CA ARG A 31 7.34 10.99 2.36
C ARG A 31 6.60 10.04 1.41
N PHE A 32 5.33 9.80 1.69
CA PHE A 32 4.43 9.13 0.77
C PHE A 32 3.85 10.14 -0.23
N CYS A 33 3.96 9.84 -1.51
CA CYS A 33 3.38 10.61 -2.61
C CYS A 33 2.44 9.67 -3.39
N ILE A 34 1.12 9.87 -3.25
CA ILE A 34 0.10 8.96 -3.77
C ILE A 34 -0.77 9.69 -4.79
N THR A 35 -1.05 9.03 -5.92
CA THR A 35 -2.00 9.46 -6.94
C THR A 35 -2.61 8.23 -7.62
N SER A 36 -3.62 8.40 -8.46
CA SER A 36 -4.18 7.31 -9.27
C SER A 36 -3.94 7.53 -10.75
N ALA A 37 -3.80 6.43 -11.50
CA ALA A 37 -3.69 6.45 -12.95
C ALA A 37 -5.05 6.29 -13.66
N ASP A 38 -6.08 5.81 -12.96
CA ASP A 38 -7.38 5.47 -13.54
C ASP A 38 -8.54 6.14 -12.77
N VAL A 39 -9.02 5.49 -11.70
CA VAL A 39 -10.18 5.88 -10.89
C VAL A 39 -9.76 6.17 -9.46
N ILE A 40 -10.72 6.52 -8.59
CA ILE A 40 -10.42 6.82 -7.19
C ILE A 40 -10.09 5.53 -6.43
N HIS A 41 -8.95 5.52 -5.74
CA HIS A 41 -8.56 4.49 -4.78
C HIS A 41 -8.16 5.13 -3.44
N SER A 42 -7.80 4.32 -2.45
CA SER A 42 -7.23 4.80 -1.19
C SER A 42 -6.08 3.88 -0.77
N TRP A 43 -4.91 4.46 -0.53
CA TRP A 43 -3.76 3.73 -0.01
C TRP A 43 -3.77 3.79 1.52
N ALA A 44 -3.91 2.65 2.18
CA ALA A 44 -4.11 2.57 3.61
C ALA A 44 -3.20 1.52 4.27
N LEU A 45 -2.61 1.89 5.40
CA LEU A 45 -1.82 1.01 6.26
C LEU A 45 -2.17 1.30 7.72
N SER A 46 -3.05 0.48 8.28
CA SER A 46 -3.64 0.70 9.61
C SER A 46 -2.63 0.66 10.75
N SER A 47 -1.59 -0.18 10.67
CA SER A 47 -0.54 -0.26 11.70
C SER A 47 0.27 1.02 11.85
N MET A 48 0.37 1.83 10.78
CA MET A 48 1.00 3.16 10.81
C MET A 48 -0.03 4.29 10.95
N ALA A 49 -1.33 3.96 11.08
CA ALA A 49 -2.44 4.90 11.08
C ALA A 49 -2.49 5.82 9.83
N ILE A 50 -2.06 5.31 8.67
CA ILE A 50 -2.03 6.07 7.42
C ILE A 50 -3.23 5.67 6.53
N LYS A 51 -3.93 6.67 6.00
CA LYS A 51 -4.87 6.53 4.88
C LYS A 51 -4.80 7.78 4.01
N LEU A 52 -4.54 7.60 2.72
CA LEU A 52 -4.46 8.67 1.73
C LEU A 52 -5.28 8.32 0.49
N ASP A 53 -6.15 9.23 0.08
CA ASP A 53 -6.93 9.05 -1.13
C ASP A 53 -6.07 9.29 -2.38
N ALA A 54 -6.16 8.34 -3.32
CA ALA A 54 -5.46 8.34 -4.60
C ALA A 54 -6.46 8.76 -5.69
N MET A 55 -6.40 10.03 -6.09
CA MET A 55 -7.27 10.61 -7.11
C MET A 55 -6.47 10.94 -8.36
N SER A 56 -7.02 10.63 -9.53
CA SER A 56 -6.36 10.93 -10.81
C SER A 56 -6.19 12.45 -10.98
N GLY A 57 -4.98 12.88 -11.31
CA GLY A 57 -4.62 14.30 -11.47
C GLY A 57 -4.28 15.05 -10.18
N ILE A 58 -4.34 14.40 -9.00
CA ILE A 58 -3.98 15.01 -7.70
C ILE A 58 -2.84 14.20 -7.07
N LEU A 59 -1.78 14.88 -6.61
CA LEU A 59 -0.70 14.28 -5.85
C LEU A 59 -0.90 14.53 -4.35
N SER A 60 -1.38 13.53 -3.63
CA SER A 60 -1.53 13.54 -2.17
C SER A 60 -0.19 13.25 -1.51
N ILE A 61 0.22 14.05 -0.51
CA ILE A 61 1.52 13.93 0.14
C ILE A 61 1.35 13.81 1.66
N LEU A 62 2.07 12.89 2.28
CA LEU A 62 2.19 12.73 3.74
C LEU A 62 3.64 12.50 4.13
N CYS A 63 4.13 13.22 5.13
CA CYS A 63 5.40 12.92 5.78
C CYS A 63 5.12 12.15 7.06
N TYR A 64 5.78 11.00 7.23
CA TYR A 64 5.76 10.15 8.43
C TYR A 64 7.19 10.00 8.97
#